data_AF-A0A1V4QC39-F1
#
_entry.id   AF-A0A1V4QC39-F1
#
_cell.length_a   1.000
_cell.length_b   1.000
_cell.length_c   1.000
_cell.angle_alpha   90.00
_cell.angle_beta   90.00
_cell.angle_gamma   90.00
#
_symmetry.space_group_name_H-M   'P 1'
#
loop_
_entity.id
_entity.type
_entity.pdbx_description
1 polymer ?
#
loop_
_entity_poly.entity_id
_entity_poly.type
_entity_poly.pdbx_seq_one_letter_code
_entity_poly.pdbx_strand_id
1 'polypeptide(L)'
;PPAAKQALADAAERHTAAGSQIDQATSPAQARLAKQTAIEGLYYIRAARTAMGMDPGPAIPELDGQKSAGQVTENREIDFEGRTVQASPAPSPTTPNYYPGGRVAGRPVPAGWYSEPWWKPALVAGAWGVGSMFLFSALFSGMAGVNYDAAAFENGVGDGTDAGALDAGDYGDGGYGDGGGGDMGGGDAGGDMGGGDYGGGFGDFGGGNDFGGGGDFGGGDFGGF
;
A
#
# COMPACT_ATOMS: atom_id res chain seq x y z
N PRO A 1 12.79 -20.43 5.21
CA PRO A 1 13.63 -19.66 4.24
C PRO A 1 13.43 -18.15 4.50
N PRO A 2 14.34 -17.27 4.03
CA PRO A 2 14.21 -15.81 4.22
C PRO A 2 12.85 -15.26 3.78
N ALA A 3 12.39 -15.66 2.59
CA ALA A 3 11.08 -15.31 2.04
C ALA A 3 9.91 -15.64 2.99
N ALA A 4 9.92 -16.82 3.62
CA ALA A 4 8.87 -17.21 4.57
C ALA A 4 8.93 -16.38 5.86
N LYS A 5 10.12 -16.08 6.37
CA LYS A 5 10.28 -15.26 7.58
C LYS A 5 9.78 -13.83 7.34
N GLN A 6 10.15 -13.24 6.21
CA GLN A 6 9.72 -11.90 5.84
C GLN A 6 8.19 -11.85 5.68
N ALA A 7 7.60 -12.77 4.93
CA ALA A 7 6.15 -12.83 4.76
C ALA A 7 5.40 -13.06 6.09
N LEU A 8 5.94 -13.83 7.04
CA LEU A 8 5.34 -13.95 8.38
C LEU A 8 5.43 -12.65 9.19
N ALA A 9 6.54 -11.91 9.06
CA ALA A 9 6.68 -10.60 9.69
C ALA A 9 5.66 -9.60 9.12
N ASP A 10 5.57 -9.50 7.78
CA ASP A 10 4.60 -8.64 7.11
C ASP A 10 3.14 -9.03 7.49
N ALA A 11 2.85 -10.33 7.63
CA ALA A 11 1.55 -10.79 8.10
C ALA A 11 1.23 -10.34 9.53
N ALA A 12 2.20 -10.42 10.45
CA ALA A 12 2.05 -10.00 11.84
C ALA A 12 1.84 -8.48 11.95
N GLU A 13 2.54 -7.70 11.13
CA GLU A 13 2.33 -6.25 11.02
C GLU A 13 0.90 -5.95 10.58
N ARG A 14 0.41 -6.60 9.51
CA ARG A 14 -0.97 -6.40 9.03
C ARG A 14 -2.02 -6.86 10.04
N HIS A 15 -1.80 -7.95 10.76
CA HIS A 15 -2.71 -8.40 11.83
C HIS A 15 -2.84 -7.34 12.94
N THR A 16 -1.71 -6.81 13.39
CA THR A 16 -1.68 -5.78 14.44
C THR A 16 -2.35 -4.49 13.98
N ALA A 17 -2.06 -4.05 12.75
CA ALA A 17 -2.66 -2.88 12.14
C ALA A 17 -4.17 -3.04 11.90
N ALA A 18 -4.61 -4.19 11.39
CA ALA A 18 -6.03 -4.46 11.19
C ALA A 18 -6.80 -4.47 12.52
N GLY A 19 -6.21 -5.05 13.57
CA GLY A 19 -6.76 -5.04 14.93
C GLY A 19 -6.94 -3.63 15.47
N SER A 20 -5.89 -2.80 15.41
CA SER A 20 -5.99 -1.41 15.88
C SER A 20 -6.99 -0.58 15.06
N GLN A 21 -7.04 -0.77 13.73
CA GLN A 21 -7.96 -0.08 12.84
C GLN A 21 -9.43 -0.46 13.12
N ILE A 22 -9.73 -1.74 13.34
CA ILE A 22 -11.11 -2.17 13.63
C ILE A 22 -11.56 -1.70 15.01
N ASP A 23 -10.68 -1.72 16.01
CA ASP A 23 -10.98 -1.26 17.37
C ASP A 23 -11.32 0.24 17.41
N GLN A 24 -10.72 1.03 16.51
CA GLN A 24 -10.95 2.48 16.39
C GLN A 24 -12.04 2.84 15.37
N ALA A 25 -12.57 1.87 14.62
CA ALA A 25 -13.53 2.13 13.55
C ALA A 25 -14.87 2.60 14.12
N THR A 26 -15.31 3.78 13.71
CA THR A 26 -16.60 4.39 14.07
C THR A 26 -17.56 4.47 12.88
N SER A 27 -17.13 4.03 11.71
CA SER A 27 -17.91 4.05 10.48
C SER A 27 -17.74 2.77 9.66
N PRO A 28 -18.72 2.41 8.79
CA PRO A 28 -18.57 1.30 7.87
C PRO A 28 -17.37 1.45 6.92
N ALA A 29 -17.01 2.67 6.54
CA ALA A 29 -15.85 2.93 5.69
C ALA A 29 -14.54 2.54 6.40
N GLN A 30 -14.35 2.96 7.66
CA GLN A 30 -13.18 2.57 8.46
C GLN A 30 -13.11 1.06 8.71
N ALA A 31 -14.25 0.41 8.97
CA ALA A 31 -14.30 -1.04 9.12
C ALA A 31 -13.93 -1.78 7.81
N ARG A 32 -14.29 -1.24 6.64
CA ARG A 32 -13.86 -1.79 5.34
C ARG A 32 -12.35 -1.65 5.14
N LEU A 33 -11.74 -0.54 5.55
CA LEU A 33 -10.29 -0.37 5.51
C LEU A 33 -9.58 -1.39 6.41
N ALA A 34 -10.05 -1.58 7.65
CA ALA A 34 -9.52 -2.61 8.54
C ALA A 34 -9.62 -4.02 7.93
N LYS A 35 -10.75 -4.32 7.25
CA LYS A 35 -10.93 -5.56 6.50
C LYS A 35 -9.92 -5.72 5.37
N GLN A 36 -9.65 -4.68 4.57
CA GLN A 36 -8.63 -4.73 3.51
C GLN A 36 -7.25 -5.07 4.12
N THR A 37 -6.87 -4.40 5.22
CA THR A 37 -5.62 -4.69 5.94
C THR A 37 -5.54 -6.14 6.43
N ALA A 38 -6.64 -6.69 6.96
CA ALA A 38 -6.69 -8.08 7.39
C ALA A 38 -6.52 -9.05 6.21
N ILE A 39 -7.16 -8.77 5.06
CA ILE A 39 -7.03 -9.56 3.84
C ILE A 39 -5.58 -9.56 3.34
N GLU A 40 -4.90 -8.40 3.34
CA GLU A 40 -3.47 -8.34 3.01
C GLU A 40 -2.63 -9.24 3.92
N GLY A 41 -2.91 -9.23 5.22
CA GLY A 41 -2.30 -10.16 6.19
C GLY A 41 -2.47 -11.63 5.79
N LEU A 42 -3.66 -12.01 5.34
CA LEU A 42 -3.91 -13.37 4.83
C LEU A 42 -3.08 -13.70 3.58
N TYR A 43 -2.90 -12.74 2.67
CA TYR A 43 -2.02 -12.93 1.51
C TYR A 43 -0.57 -13.15 1.92
N TYR A 44 -0.08 -12.45 2.94
CA TYR A 44 1.27 -12.68 3.47
C TYR A 44 1.40 -14.05 4.15
N ILE A 45 0.39 -14.51 4.88
CA ILE A 45 0.36 -15.90 5.41
C ILE A 45 0.40 -16.92 4.27
N ARG A 46 -0.41 -16.72 3.20
CA ARG A 46 -0.39 -17.56 2.01
C ARG A 46 1.00 -17.60 1.39
N ALA A 47 1.63 -16.44 1.21
CA ALA A 47 2.98 -16.31 0.65
C ALA A 47 4.03 -17.04 1.50
N ALA A 48 3.95 -16.93 2.83
CA ALA A 48 4.82 -17.66 3.75
C ALA A 48 4.66 -19.18 3.61
N ARG A 49 3.42 -19.68 3.51
CA ARG A 49 3.12 -21.11 3.31
C ARG A 49 3.68 -21.60 1.98
N THR A 50 3.47 -20.85 0.89
CA THR A 50 4.07 -21.14 -0.42
C THR A 50 5.59 -21.20 -0.34
N ALA A 51 6.23 -20.24 0.34
CA ALA A 51 7.68 -20.22 0.54
C ALA A 51 8.22 -21.38 1.40
N MET A 52 7.37 -21.99 2.23
CA MET A 52 7.71 -23.20 2.99
C MET A 52 7.39 -24.50 2.24
N GLY A 53 6.87 -24.43 1.00
CA GLY A 53 6.42 -25.62 0.25
C GLY A 53 5.18 -26.27 0.87
N MET A 54 4.40 -25.52 1.64
CA MET A 54 3.15 -25.98 2.25
C MET A 54 1.95 -25.67 1.36
N ASP A 55 0.84 -26.36 1.58
CA ASP A 55 -0.45 -25.99 1.00
C ASP A 55 -0.75 -24.49 1.29
N PRO A 56 -0.94 -23.62 0.28
CA PRO A 56 -1.22 -22.21 0.47
C PRO A 56 -2.52 -21.92 1.25
N GLY A 57 -3.43 -22.89 1.31
CA GLY A 57 -4.74 -22.74 1.94
C GLY A 57 -5.83 -22.24 0.98
N PRO A 58 -7.04 -21.96 1.51
CA PRO A 58 -8.21 -21.63 0.70
C PRO A 58 -8.02 -20.34 -0.09
N ALA A 59 -8.87 -20.11 -1.10
CA ALA A 59 -8.90 -18.85 -1.83
C ALA A 59 -9.16 -17.69 -0.86
N ILE A 60 -8.44 -16.58 -1.08
CA ILE A 60 -8.58 -15.34 -0.29
C ILE A 60 -9.38 -14.36 -1.13
N PRO A 61 -10.28 -13.56 -0.54
CA PRO A 61 -10.93 -12.47 -1.26
C PRO A 61 -9.91 -11.52 -1.89
N GLU A 62 -10.22 -11.01 -3.08
CA GLU A 62 -9.33 -10.09 -3.80
C GLU A 62 -9.20 -8.75 -3.07
N LEU A 63 -8.02 -8.14 -3.22
CA LEU A 63 -7.74 -6.78 -2.76
C LEU A 63 -8.12 -5.75 -3.82
N ASP A 64 -8.40 -4.53 -3.37
CA ASP A 64 -8.74 -3.42 -4.27
C ASP A 64 -7.57 -3.12 -5.22
N GLY A 65 -7.85 -3.08 -6.53
CA GLY A 65 -6.85 -2.83 -7.56
C GLY A 65 -5.83 -3.95 -7.79
N GLN A 66 -5.98 -5.11 -7.14
CA GLN A 66 -5.05 -6.23 -7.31
C GLN A 66 -5.08 -6.79 -8.73
N LYS A 67 -6.27 -7.00 -9.29
CA LYS A 67 -6.45 -7.51 -10.66
C LYS A 67 -5.84 -6.59 -11.70
N SER A 68 -6.10 -5.29 -11.57
CA SER A 68 -5.66 -4.27 -12.51
C SER A 68 -4.14 -4.05 -12.43
N ALA A 69 -3.54 -4.23 -11.25
CA ALA A 69 -2.09 -4.18 -11.08
C ALA A 69 -1.34 -5.37 -11.69
N GLY A 70 -2.03 -6.45 -12.03
CA GLY A 70 -1.41 -7.62 -12.64
C GLY A 70 -0.45 -8.36 -11.70
N GLN A 71 0.39 -9.21 -12.27
CA GLN A 71 1.33 -10.05 -11.53
C GLN A 71 2.61 -10.33 -12.30
N VAL A 72 3.68 -10.59 -11.55
CA VAL A 72 4.94 -11.07 -12.10
C VAL A 72 4.75 -12.49 -12.61
N THR A 73 5.05 -12.72 -13.89
CA THR A 73 4.89 -14.03 -14.54
C THR A 73 6.21 -14.75 -14.84
N GLU A 74 7.33 -14.03 -14.76
CA GLU A 74 8.66 -14.55 -15.09
C GLU A 74 9.73 -13.90 -14.22
N ASN A 75 10.88 -14.57 -14.08
CA ASN A 75 12.01 -14.01 -13.37
C ASN A 75 12.58 -12.83 -14.16
N ARG A 76 12.81 -11.72 -13.49
CA ARG A 76 13.50 -10.55 -14.02
C ARG A 76 14.65 -10.17 -13.10
N GLU A 77 15.76 -9.81 -13.70
CA GLU A 77 16.92 -9.21 -13.04
C GLU A 77 17.38 -8.03 -13.90
N ILE A 78 17.56 -6.88 -13.27
CA ILE A 78 18.04 -5.66 -13.92
C ILE A 78 19.10 -4.98 -13.06
N ASP A 79 19.97 -4.21 -13.70
CA ASP A 79 20.80 -3.22 -13.02
C ASP A 79 20.14 -1.84 -13.13
N PHE A 80 19.85 -1.24 -11.98
CA PHE A 80 19.18 0.05 -11.88
C PHE A 80 19.94 0.93 -10.88
N GLU A 81 20.44 2.09 -11.28
CA GLU A 81 21.15 3.02 -10.37
C GLU A 81 22.30 2.37 -9.55
N GLY A 82 23.03 1.43 -10.16
CA GLY A 82 24.20 0.78 -9.53
C GLY A 82 23.86 -0.37 -8.57
N ARG A 83 22.62 -0.84 -8.58
CA ARG A 83 22.12 -1.94 -7.74
C ARG A 83 21.29 -2.92 -8.56
N THR A 84 21.35 -4.20 -8.20
CA THR A 84 20.60 -5.26 -8.88
C THR A 84 19.20 -5.38 -8.29
N VAL A 85 18.16 -5.22 -9.12
CA VAL A 85 16.76 -5.36 -8.73
C VAL A 85 16.17 -6.58 -9.42
N GLN A 86 15.46 -7.41 -8.65
CA GLN A 86 14.88 -8.64 -9.15
C GLN A 86 13.39 -8.73 -8.82
N ALA A 87 12.66 -9.39 -9.72
CA ALA A 87 11.27 -9.79 -9.55
C ALA A 87 11.11 -11.27 -9.94
N SER A 88 10.21 -11.98 -9.27
CA SER A 88 9.95 -13.40 -9.51
C SER A 88 8.50 -13.78 -9.23
N PRO A 89 7.90 -14.72 -9.97
CA PRO A 89 6.60 -15.30 -9.66
C PRO A 89 6.64 -16.21 -8.42
N ALA A 90 7.83 -16.67 -8.01
CA ALA A 90 8.03 -17.63 -6.93
C ALA A 90 9.00 -17.12 -5.85
N PRO A 91 8.84 -17.56 -4.59
CA PRO A 91 9.76 -17.18 -3.51
C PRO A 91 11.17 -17.71 -3.79
N SER A 92 12.17 -16.89 -3.52
CA SER A 92 13.58 -17.28 -3.63
C SER A 92 14.42 -16.62 -2.53
N PRO A 93 15.68 -17.06 -2.32
CA PRO A 93 16.60 -16.37 -1.42
C PRO A 93 16.92 -14.93 -1.84
N THR A 94 16.86 -14.62 -3.13
CA THR A 94 17.21 -13.29 -3.66
C THR A 94 16.00 -12.38 -3.87
N THR A 95 14.78 -12.93 -3.83
CA THR A 95 13.51 -12.19 -3.84
C THR A 95 12.66 -12.50 -2.60
N PRO A 96 13.08 -12.08 -1.39
CA PRO A 96 12.40 -12.46 -0.16
C PRO A 96 11.14 -11.64 0.13
N ASN A 97 10.90 -10.53 -0.58
CA ASN A 97 9.82 -9.60 -0.28
C ASN A 97 8.60 -9.92 -1.15
N TYR A 98 7.52 -10.39 -0.55
CA TYR A 98 6.27 -10.58 -1.27
C TYR A 98 5.45 -9.28 -1.31
N TYR A 99 4.75 -9.03 -2.40
CA TYR A 99 3.68 -8.03 -2.47
C TYR A 99 2.43 -8.68 -3.06
N PRO A 100 1.24 -8.50 -2.44
CA PRO A 100 0.02 -9.12 -2.93
C PRO A 100 -0.52 -8.51 -4.22
N GLY A 101 0.00 -7.37 -4.68
CA GLY A 101 -0.55 -6.61 -5.80
C GLY A 101 -1.60 -5.60 -5.34
N GLY A 102 -1.71 -4.47 -6.04
CA GLY A 102 -2.65 -3.40 -5.70
C GLY A 102 -2.09 -2.01 -6.03
N ARG A 103 -2.70 -0.95 -5.49
CA ARG A 103 -2.27 0.43 -5.71
C ARG A 103 -1.46 0.97 -4.53
N VAL A 104 -0.39 1.71 -4.83
CA VAL A 104 0.40 2.48 -3.86
C VAL A 104 0.52 3.92 -4.36
N ALA A 105 0.03 4.88 -3.57
CA ALA A 105 -0.01 6.30 -3.96
C ALA A 105 -0.56 6.51 -5.39
N GLY A 106 -1.73 5.91 -5.67
CA GLY A 106 -2.41 6.00 -6.97
C GLY A 106 -1.87 5.08 -8.08
N ARG A 107 -0.67 4.51 -7.93
CA ARG A 107 -0.02 3.72 -8.99
C ARG A 107 -0.13 2.21 -8.77
N PRO A 108 -0.40 1.42 -9.82
CA PRO A 108 -0.47 -0.03 -9.72
C PRO A 108 0.92 -0.68 -9.54
N VAL A 109 1.04 -1.57 -8.56
CA VAL A 109 2.24 -2.36 -8.28
C VAL A 109 1.88 -3.85 -8.46
N PRO A 110 2.53 -4.59 -9.37
CA PRO A 110 2.16 -5.98 -9.63
C PRO A 110 2.36 -6.92 -8.44
N ALA A 111 1.50 -7.93 -8.32
CA ALA A 111 1.71 -9.00 -7.35
C ALA A 111 2.99 -9.79 -7.68
N GLY A 112 3.80 -10.16 -6.69
CA GLY A 112 5.03 -10.92 -6.94
C GLY A 112 6.01 -10.93 -5.79
N TRP A 113 7.16 -11.55 -6.04
CA TRP A 113 8.31 -11.59 -5.14
C TRP A 113 9.41 -10.67 -5.64
N TYR A 114 10.01 -9.88 -4.77
CA TYR A 114 10.97 -8.84 -5.12
C TYR A 114 12.23 -8.91 -4.26
N SER A 115 13.38 -8.55 -4.83
CA SER A 115 14.64 -8.43 -4.07
C SER A 115 14.57 -7.37 -2.98
N GLU A 116 13.77 -6.34 -3.24
CA GLU A 116 13.52 -5.26 -2.32
C GLU A 116 12.10 -4.70 -2.52
N PRO A 117 11.52 -4.08 -1.47
CA PRO A 117 10.19 -3.51 -1.55
C PRO A 117 10.21 -2.10 -2.15
N TRP A 118 10.51 -1.99 -3.45
CA TRP A 118 10.71 -0.71 -4.16
C TRP A 118 9.53 0.27 -4.12
N TRP A 119 8.32 -0.19 -3.76
CA TRP A 119 7.12 0.63 -3.56
C TRP A 119 7.03 1.25 -2.15
N LYS A 120 7.73 0.71 -1.14
CA LYS A 120 7.61 1.16 0.26
C LYS A 120 7.90 2.67 0.44
N PRO A 121 8.89 3.28 -0.22
CA PRO A 121 9.10 4.71 -0.12
C PRO A 121 7.86 5.53 -0.51
N ALA A 122 7.16 5.15 -1.59
CA ALA A 122 5.94 5.83 -2.01
C ALA A 122 4.75 5.57 -1.07
N LEU A 123 4.68 4.38 -0.45
CA LEU A 123 3.68 4.08 0.57
C LEU A 123 3.82 5.00 1.79
N VAL A 124 5.05 5.28 2.22
CA VAL A 124 5.33 6.12 3.39
C VAL A 124 5.23 7.61 3.04
N ALA A 125 5.85 8.04 1.95
CA ALA A 125 5.93 9.45 1.57
C ALA A 125 4.68 9.97 0.84
N GLY A 126 3.81 9.07 0.36
CA GLY A 126 2.65 9.41 -0.48
C GLY A 126 3.01 9.87 -1.90
N ALA A 127 4.29 9.86 -2.28
CA ALA A 127 4.78 10.32 -3.56
C ALA A 127 5.85 9.37 -4.13
N TRP A 128 5.88 9.25 -5.46
CA TRP A 128 6.86 8.44 -6.18
C TRP A 128 8.11 9.23 -6.54
N GLY A 129 9.28 8.61 -6.42
CA GLY A 129 10.56 9.23 -6.79
C GLY A 129 10.75 9.34 -8.30
N VAL A 130 11.60 10.27 -8.73
CA VAL A 130 11.86 10.63 -10.15
C VAL A 130 12.36 9.44 -11.00
N GLY A 131 12.90 8.37 -10.39
CA GLY A 131 13.35 7.15 -11.07
C GLY A 131 12.30 6.03 -11.19
N SER A 132 11.15 6.13 -10.52
CA SER A 132 10.22 5.00 -10.34
C SER A 132 9.63 4.49 -11.66
N MET A 133 9.35 5.39 -12.60
CA MET A 133 8.88 5.04 -13.94
C MET A 133 9.91 4.22 -14.72
N PHE A 134 11.19 4.59 -14.64
CA PHE A 134 12.27 3.88 -15.32
C PHE A 134 12.50 2.51 -14.70
N LEU A 135 12.48 2.42 -13.36
CA LEU A 135 12.55 1.15 -12.65
C LEU A 135 11.40 0.23 -13.07
N PHE A 136 10.16 0.74 -13.07
CA PHE A 136 8.98 0.00 -13.51
C PHE A 136 9.15 -0.51 -14.95
N SER A 137 9.51 0.39 -15.88
CA SER A 137 9.73 0.03 -17.28
C SER A 137 10.76 -1.10 -17.42
N ALA A 138 11.90 -0.98 -16.75
CA ALA A 138 12.97 -1.99 -16.80
C ALA A 138 12.52 -3.35 -16.24
N LEU A 139 11.71 -3.36 -15.18
CA LEU A 139 11.23 -4.60 -14.56
C LEU A 139 10.11 -5.29 -15.35
N PHE A 140 9.19 -4.54 -15.95
CA PHE A 140 7.91 -5.09 -16.39
C PHE A 140 7.61 -4.92 -17.88
N SER A 141 8.41 -4.16 -18.63
CA SER A 141 8.20 -4.01 -20.07
C SER A 141 8.13 -5.37 -20.77
N GLY A 142 7.05 -5.59 -21.51
CA GLY A 142 6.77 -6.83 -22.25
C GLY A 142 6.32 -8.03 -21.41
N MET A 143 6.13 -7.88 -20.10
CA MET A 143 5.72 -8.99 -19.23
C MET A 143 4.22 -9.30 -19.38
N ALA A 144 3.88 -10.53 -19.74
CA ALA A 144 2.49 -10.93 -20.04
C ALA A 144 1.50 -10.73 -18.88
N GLY A 145 1.96 -10.76 -17.62
CA GLY A 145 1.11 -10.52 -16.45
C GLY A 145 0.93 -9.05 -16.06
N VAL A 146 1.60 -8.12 -16.75
CA VAL A 146 1.56 -6.67 -16.47
C VAL A 146 1.11 -5.96 -17.75
N ASN A 147 -0.18 -5.67 -17.83
CA ASN A 147 -0.85 -5.22 -19.06
C ASN A 147 -0.85 -3.68 -19.26
N TYR A 148 0.05 -2.98 -18.58
CA TYR A 148 0.17 -1.53 -18.66
C TYR A 148 1.64 -1.14 -18.76
N ASP A 149 1.92 -0.08 -19.52
CA ASP A 149 3.27 0.41 -19.75
C ASP A 149 3.69 1.43 -18.68
N ALA A 150 4.92 1.93 -18.81
CA ALA A 150 5.48 2.89 -17.86
C ALA A 150 4.74 4.23 -17.86
N ALA A 151 4.18 4.65 -19.00
CA ALA A 151 3.40 5.88 -19.08
C ALA A 151 2.06 5.73 -18.37
N ALA A 152 1.40 4.58 -18.56
CA ALA A 152 0.19 4.22 -17.83
C ALA A 152 0.46 4.12 -16.32
N PHE A 153 1.55 3.47 -15.91
CA PHE A 153 1.99 3.44 -14.52
C PHE A 153 2.18 4.85 -13.92
N GLU A 154 2.90 5.74 -14.62
CA GLU A 154 3.16 7.12 -14.17
C GLU A 154 1.87 7.92 -13.97
N ASN A 155 0.92 7.76 -14.90
CA ASN A 155 -0.41 8.36 -14.85
C ASN A 155 -1.37 7.65 -13.88
N GLY A 156 -0.93 6.57 -13.24
CA GLY A 156 -1.76 5.74 -12.37
C GLY A 156 -2.82 4.92 -13.11
N VAL A 157 -2.79 4.86 -14.44
CA VAL A 157 -3.67 4.05 -15.28
C VAL A 157 -3.27 2.59 -15.11
N GLY A 158 -4.03 1.86 -14.30
CA GLY A 158 -3.95 0.40 -14.18
C GLY A 158 -5.23 -0.29 -14.62
N ASP A 159 -6.32 0.47 -14.78
CA ASP A 159 -7.60 -0.07 -15.17
C ASP A 159 -7.77 0.08 -16.68
N GLY A 160 -8.06 -1.03 -17.36
CA GLY A 160 -8.53 -1.01 -18.76
C GLY A 160 -9.87 -0.27 -18.93
N THR A 161 -10.40 0.37 -17.88
CA THR A 161 -11.62 1.19 -17.90
C THR A 161 -11.43 2.68 -17.57
N ASP A 162 -10.20 3.19 -17.40
CA ASP A 162 -9.96 4.63 -17.16
C ASP A 162 -9.92 5.47 -18.46
N ALA A 163 -10.89 5.24 -19.34
CA ALA A 163 -11.37 6.21 -20.33
C ALA A 163 -12.78 6.74 -19.98
N GLY A 164 -13.26 6.50 -18.75
CA GLY A 164 -14.69 6.61 -18.44
C GLY A 164 -15.08 7.06 -17.04
N ALA A 165 -14.18 7.60 -16.21
CA ALA A 165 -14.59 8.32 -14.99
C ALA A 165 -14.90 9.81 -15.29
N LEU A 166 -15.63 10.04 -16.39
CA LEU A 166 -16.68 11.05 -16.43
C LEU A 166 -17.88 10.47 -15.65
N ASP A 167 -17.71 10.25 -14.35
CA ASP A 167 -18.79 10.01 -13.39
C ASP A 167 -18.54 10.83 -12.12
N ALA A 168 -18.15 12.08 -12.33
CA ALA A 168 -18.28 13.18 -11.38
C ALA A 168 -19.41 14.11 -11.83
N GLY A 169 -20.53 13.51 -12.28
CA GLY A 169 -21.57 14.25 -12.97
C GLY A 169 -22.93 13.56 -13.01
N ASP A 170 -23.41 13.00 -11.89
CA ASP A 170 -24.85 12.80 -11.69
C ASP A 170 -25.22 12.57 -10.20
N TYR A 171 -25.01 13.56 -9.35
CA TYR A 171 -25.78 13.69 -8.09
C TYR A 171 -26.03 15.17 -7.82
N GLY A 172 -26.94 15.77 -8.59
CA GLY A 172 -27.38 17.13 -8.29
C GLY A 172 -28.17 17.80 -9.40
N ASP A 173 -29.38 17.32 -9.70
CA ASP A 173 -30.46 18.22 -10.10
C ASP A 173 -31.83 17.57 -9.85
N GLY A 174 -32.35 17.79 -8.65
CA GLY A 174 -33.73 17.50 -8.28
C GLY A 174 -34.39 18.78 -7.79
N GLY A 175 -34.37 19.82 -8.64
CA GLY A 175 -35.03 21.10 -8.38
C GLY A 175 -36.54 20.94 -8.20
N TYR A 176 -37.00 21.01 -6.95
CA TYR A 176 -38.38 21.36 -6.64
C TYR A 176 -38.52 22.87 -6.74
N GLY A 177 -39.21 23.34 -7.80
CA GLY A 177 -39.60 24.73 -7.96
C GLY A 177 -40.88 25.04 -7.21
N ASP A 178 -40.79 25.92 -6.22
CA ASP A 178 -41.86 26.79 -5.69
C ASP A 178 -41.11 27.88 -4.89
N GLY A 179 -41.07 29.16 -5.27
CA GLY A 179 -42.22 30.06 -5.37
C GLY A 179 -42.26 30.96 -4.12
N GLY A 180 -41.70 32.17 -4.18
CA GLY A 180 -41.97 33.22 -3.18
C GLY A 180 -40.76 34.01 -2.69
N GLY A 181 -40.78 35.33 -2.92
CA GLY A 181 -39.73 36.28 -2.54
C GLY A 181 -39.82 36.79 -1.10
N GLY A 182 -38.81 37.57 -0.71
CA GLY A 182 -38.77 38.25 0.59
C GLY A 182 -37.36 38.70 0.96
N ASP A 183 -37.13 40.01 0.80
CA ASP A 183 -35.99 40.80 1.26
C ASP A 183 -35.85 40.75 2.79
N MET A 184 -34.65 40.51 3.33
CA MET A 184 -34.22 41.00 4.65
C MET A 184 -32.70 40.84 4.87
N GLY A 185 -31.99 41.97 4.76
CA GLY A 185 -31.09 42.51 5.80
C GLY A 185 -29.91 41.67 6.33
N GLY A 186 -28.70 42.09 5.96
CA GLY A 186 -27.61 42.51 6.86
C GLY A 186 -27.06 41.54 7.92
N GLY A 187 -25.79 41.17 7.78
CA GLY A 187 -24.97 40.68 8.89
C GLY A 187 -23.70 39.96 8.45
N ASP A 188 -22.55 40.61 8.64
CA ASP A 188 -21.23 39.99 8.65
C ASP A 188 -21.20 38.75 9.56
N ALA A 189 -20.84 37.60 9.00
CA ALA A 189 -20.32 36.47 9.76
C ALA A 189 -19.33 35.71 8.87
N GLY A 190 -18.05 35.90 9.17
CA GLY A 190 -16.94 35.22 8.53
C GLY A 190 -16.97 33.71 8.71
N GLY A 191 -16.15 33.04 7.91
CA GLY A 191 -15.93 31.60 8.01
C GLY A 191 -15.66 31.01 6.66
N ASP A 192 -14.39 31.09 6.27
CA ASP A 192 -13.75 30.34 5.19
C ASP A 192 -14.23 28.88 5.20
N MET A 193 -14.99 28.48 4.18
CA MET A 193 -15.23 27.08 3.82
C MET A 193 -14.62 26.82 2.44
N GLY A 194 -13.31 27.05 2.30
CA GLY A 194 -12.49 26.21 1.43
C GLY A 194 -12.38 24.82 2.06
N GLY A 195 -12.67 23.73 1.38
CA GLY A 195 -12.05 23.32 0.13
C GLY A 195 -11.42 21.97 0.43
N GLY A 196 -11.90 20.92 -0.22
CA GLY A 196 -11.59 19.54 0.14
C GLY A 196 -10.10 19.19 0.05
N ASP A 197 -9.66 18.33 0.98
CA ASP A 197 -8.53 17.44 0.75
C ASP A 197 -8.59 16.30 1.79
N TYR A 198 -9.16 15.15 1.40
CA TYR A 198 -9.00 13.90 2.17
C TYR A 198 -8.33 12.86 1.28
N GLY A 199 -7.20 13.25 0.70
CA GLY A 199 -6.28 12.38 0.01
C GLY A 199 -4.87 12.59 0.53
N GLY A 200 -4.50 11.91 1.63
CA GLY A 200 -3.11 11.92 2.07
C GLY A 200 -2.89 11.44 3.50
N GLY A 201 -2.26 10.28 3.63
CA GLY A 201 -1.37 9.96 4.74
C GLY A 201 -1.99 9.77 6.12
N PHE A 202 -2.35 8.54 6.47
CA PHE A 202 -2.18 8.08 7.85
C PHE A 202 -0.68 7.81 8.09
N GLY A 203 0.11 8.87 8.02
CA GLY A 203 1.52 8.91 8.33
C GLY A 203 1.71 9.49 9.71
N ASP A 204 1.37 8.72 10.74
CA ASP A 204 1.96 8.83 12.07
C ASP A 204 1.57 7.60 12.87
N PHE A 205 2.53 6.69 13.08
CA PHE A 205 2.72 5.88 14.30
C PHE A 205 3.94 4.99 14.05
N GLY A 206 5.11 5.63 14.11
CA GLY A 206 6.41 4.99 13.93
C GLY A 206 7.55 5.81 14.51
N GLY A 207 7.33 6.44 15.66
CA GLY A 207 8.35 7.15 16.43
C GLY A 207 8.40 6.63 17.85
N GLY A 208 9.29 5.66 18.11
CA GLY A 208 9.48 5.04 19.43
C GLY A 208 10.73 4.17 19.46
N ASN A 209 11.89 4.79 19.31
CA ASN A 209 13.22 4.16 19.39
C ASN A 209 13.70 3.96 20.84
N ASP A 210 12.92 3.34 21.72
CA ASP A 210 13.31 3.16 23.14
C ASP A 210 13.76 1.73 23.50
N PHE A 211 14.46 1.05 22.59
CA PHE A 211 15.29 -0.11 22.94
C PHE A 211 16.72 0.08 22.46
N GLY A 212 17.46 0.90 23.19
CA GLY A 212 18.86 1.21 22.87
C GLY A 212 19.62 1.90 24.01
N GLY A 213 19.31 1.59 25.27
CA GLY A 213 20.11 2.00 26.42
C GLY A 213 20.96 0.84 26.92
N GLY A 214 22.24 0.81 26.54
CA GLY A 214 23.21 -0.18 27.00
C GLY A 214 23.36 -0.14 28.52
N GLY A 215 22.91 -1.20 29.18
CA GLY A 215 23.23 -1.47 30.58
C GLY A 215 24.62 -2.11 30.68
N ASP A 216 25.64 -1.30 30.89
CA ASP A 216 26.93 -1.74 31.41
C ASP A 216 26.73 -2.22 32.86
N PHE A 217 26.59 -3.53 33.05
CA PHE A 217 26.80 -4.18 34.35
C PHE A 217 27.94 -5.18 34.20
N GLY A 218 29.16 -4.64 34.19
CA GLY A 218 30.40 -5.41 34.23
C GLY A 218 31.53 -4.57 34.80
N GLY A 219 31.83 -4.72 36.08
CA GLY A 219 33.00 -4.08 36.71
C GLY A 219 32.89 -4.05 38.23
N GLY A 220 33.49 -5.04 38.89
CA GLY A 220 33.48 -5.14 40.34
C GLY A 220 34.42 -4.15 41.04
N ASP A 221 34.09 -3.82 42.28
CA ASP A 221 35.04 -3.69 43.38
C ASP A 221 34.25 -3.79 44.71
N PHE A 222 34.47 -4.85 45.49
CA PHE A 222 34.05 -4.92 46.89
C PHE A 222 35.31 -4.93 47.74
N GLY A 223 35.77 -3.72 48.09
CA GLY A 223 36.80 -3.48 49.08
C GLY A 223 36.38 -2.34 50.01
N GLY A 224 36.41 -2.61 51.32
CA GLY A 224 36.44 -1.59 52.38
C GLY A 224 35.10 -1.29 53.05
N PHE A 225 34.79 -1.98 54.15
CA PHE A 225 34.81 -1.50 55.55
C PHE A 225 34.11 -2.52 56.46
#